data_AF-A0A9P5ZKM6-F1
#
_entry.id   AF-A0A9P5ZKM6-F1
#
_cell.length_a   1.000
_cell.length_b   1.000
_cell.length_c   1.000
_cell.angle_alpha   90.00
_cell.angle_beta   90.00
_cell.angle_gamma   90.00
#
_symmetry.space_group_name_H-M   'P 1'
#
loop_
_entity.id
_entity.type
_entity.pdbx_description
1 polymer ?
#
loop_
_entity_poly.entity_id
_entity_poly.type
_entity_poly.pdbx_seq_one_letter_code
_entity_poly.pdbx_strand_id
1 'polypeptide(L)'
;LKDKWKAMTPEERLTYTEAARSSLQDQRDDKQGGERQTAYSAYHDARKAIERIQEDLHTLNCRSGIESALFVSHSSQDHHYKPLAYCSSNTVASFFTFFFKESPPNLACQMEGYILLGVDGAVRKHTNGIMELKKQTLNTLAGEAVKFNVSQMYYSNFDENITTKYGIKVIGWPLNKFCLPGDLTSRVEFLLLYHTWESGMARFYKMTPQELEDWDNAQFSERMRETEMDPGAPGGINDE
;
A
#
# COMPACT_ATOMS: atom_id res chain seq x y z
N LEU A 1 -28.31 47.69 34.80
CA LEU A 1 -27.53 46.59 35.43
C LEU A 1 -26.85 47.01 36.73
N LYS A 2 -26.10 48.14 36.77
CA LYS A 2 -25.45 48.62 37.99
C LYS A 2 -26.38 48.88 39.18
N ASP A 3 -27.54 49.51 38.96
CA ASP A 3 -28.48 49.81 40.06
C ASP A 3 -29.22 48.56 40.54
N LYS A 4 -29.53 47.65 39.62
CA LYS A 4 -30.13 46.34 39.89
C LYS A 4 -29.18 45.42 40.68
N TRP A 5 -27.88 45.48 40.38
CA TRP A 5 -26.83 44.76 41.12
C TRP A 5 -26.70 45.26 42.55
N LYS A 6 -26.71 46.59 42.76
CA LYS A 6 -26.63 47.20 44.09
C LYS A 6 -27.81 46.83 44.98
N ALA A 7 -29.00 46.64 44.41
CA ALA A 7 -30.21 46.24 45.12
C ALA A 7 -30.31 44.73 45.41
N MET A 8 -29.54 43.87 44.73
CA MET A 8 -29.51 42.43 45.01
C MET A 8 -28.77 42.12 46.30
N THR A 9 -29.32 41.17 47.06
CA THR A 9 -28.68 40.60 48.25
C THR A 9 -27.44 39.78 47.88
N PRO A 10 -26.52 39.51 48.83
CA PRO A 10 -25.30 38.75 48.55
C PRO A 10 -25.56 37.35 47.96
N GLU A 11 -26.64 36.70 48.37
CA GLU A 11 -27.04 35.36 47.93
C GLU A 11 -27.60 35.37 46.50
N GLU A 12 -28.38 36.41 46.15
CA GLU A 12 -28.86 36.63 44.78
C GLU A 12 -27.72 36.97 43.83
N ARG A 13 -26.68 37.66 44.30
CA ARG A 13 -25.48 37.92 43.49
C ARG A 13 -24.68 36.65 43.23
N LEU A 14 -24.54 35.76 44.22
CA LEU A 14 -23.86 34.48 44.07
C LEU A 14 -24.55 33.59 43.04
N THR A 15 -25.86 33.41 43.16
CA THR A 15 -26.66 32.61 42.21
C THR A 15 -26.64 33.23 40.81
N TYR A 16 -26.71 34.55 40.68
CA TYR A 16 -26.57 35.22 39.38
C TYR A 16 -25.17 35.06 38.77
N THR A 17 -24.12 35.07 39.61
CA THR A 17 -22.73 34.89 39.17
C THR A 17 -22.45 33.43 38.80
N GLU A 18 -23.03 32.46 39.51
CA GLU A 18 -22.94 31.03 39.19
C GLU A 18 -23.66 30.69 37.89
N ALA A 19 -24.88 31.21 37.69
CA ALA A 19 -25.61 31.03 36.42
C ALA A 19 -24.87 31.68 35.24
N ALA A 20 -24.30 32.88 35.44
CA ALA A 20 -23.47 33.54 34.44
C ALA A 20 -22.16 32.76 34.18
N ARG A 21 -21.56 32.17 35.22
CA ARG A 21 -20.33 31.38 35.10
C ARG A 21 -20.56 30.07 34.37
N SER A 22 -21.67 29.37 34.64
CA SER A 22 -22.10 28.19 33.88
C SER A 22 -22.33 28.55 32.42
N SER A 23 -23.12 29.59 32.14
CA SER A 23 -23.39 30.03 30.77
C SER A 23 -22.12 30.46 30.02
N LEU A 24 -21.16 31.09 30.70
CA LEU A 24 -19.85 31.43 30.11
C LEU A 24 -18.95 30.20 29.92
N GLN A 25 -19.11 29.16 30.74
CA GLN A 25 -18.41 27.88 30.58
C GLN A 25 -18.98 27.10 29.40
N ASP A 26 -20.30 27.01 29.30
CA ASP A 26 -21.01 26.41 28.16
C ASP A 26 -20.64 27.12 26.85
N GLN A 27 -20.59 28.46 26.84
CA GLN A 27 -20.12 29.23 25.68
C GLN A 27 -18.63 29.03 25.35
N ARG A 28 -17.79 28.66 26.32
CA ARG A 28 -16.37 28.34 26.08
C ARG A 28 -16.22 26.95 25.49
N ASP A 29 -16.99 25.99 26.00
CA ASP A 29 -16.99 24.61 25.54
C ASP A 29 -17.62 24.53 24.12
N ASP A 30 -18.68 25.31 23.86
CA ASP A 30 -19.27 25.48 22.53
C ASP A 30 -18.32 26.20 21.55
N LYS A 31 -17.51 27.17 22.01
CA LYS A 31 -16.49 27.82 21.16
C LYS A 31 -15.28 26.92 20.90
N GLN A 32 -14.94 26.02 21.83
CA GLN A 32 -13.95 24.97 21.59
C GLN A 32 -14.42 23.96 20.53
N GLY A 33 -15.73 23.75 20.38
CA GLY A 33 -16.29 22.86 19.36
C GLY A 33 -16.84 23.51 18.08
N GLY A 34 -17.11 24.82 18.06
CA GLY A 34 -18.22 25.35 17.23
C GLY A 34 -17.93 26.42 16.18
N GLU A 35 -16.73 27.00 16.07
CA GLU A 35 -16.41 27.84 14.92
C GLU A 35 -15.72 26.97 13.87
N ARG A 36 -16.43 26.64 12.78
CA ARG A 36 -15.96 25.96 11.55
C ARG A 36 -14.43 25.97 11.44
N GLN A 37 -13.76 25.07 12.14
CA GLN A 37 -12.33 24.92 12.04
C GLN A 37 -12.15 24.35 10.64
N THR A 38 -11.72 25.19 9.71
CA THR A 38 -11.26 24.69 8.43
C THR A 38 -10.24 23.59 8.70
N ALA A 39 -10.24 22.52 7.91
CA ALA A 39 -9.27 21.42 8.06
C ALA A 39 -7.82 21.94 8.18
N TYR A 40 -7.54 23.09 7.56
CA TYR A 40 -6.28 23.81 7.67
C TYR A 40 -6.00 24.38 9.08
N SER A 41 -6.97 25.03 9.73
CA SER A 41 -6.79 25.56 11.09
C SER A 41 -6.63 24.44 12.14
N ALA A 42 -7.41 23.36 12.03
CA ALA A 42 -7.27 22.19 12.90
C ALA A 42 -5.90 21.51 12.71
N TYR A 43 -5.42 21.44 11.46
CA TYR A 43 -4.09 20.92 11.15
C TYR A 43 -2.97 21.69 11.85
N HIS A 44 -2.98 23.02 11.76
CA HIS A 44 -1.95 23.86 12.37
C HIS A 44 -1.99 23.83 13.89
N ASP A 45 -3.18 23.75 14.48
CA ASP A 45 -3.35 23.65 15.92
C ASP A 45 -2.82 22.30 16.45
N ALA A 46 -3.26 21.20 15.83
CA ALA A 46 -2.77 19.85 16.15
C ALA A 46 -1.25 19.75 16.00
N ARG A 47 -0.68 20.32 14.92
CA ARG A 47 0.77 20.36 14.73
C ARG A 47 1.49 21.05 15.87
N LYS A 48 1.07 22.26 16.24
CA LYS A 48 1.69 23.02 17.34
C LYS A 48 1.55 22.31 18.67
N ALA A 49 0.42 21.65 18.92
CA ALA A 49 0.24 20.86 20.13
C ALA A 49 1.21 19.67 20.18
N ILE A 50 1.37 18.95 19.07
CA ILE A 50 2.33 17.82 18.97
C ILE A 50 3.76 18.30 19.17
N GLU A 51 4.16 19.41 18.52
CA GLU A 51 5.50 20.00 18.67
C GLU A 51 5.80 20.35 20.15
N ARG A 52 4.84 20.95 20.88
CA ARG A 52 4.99 21.22 22.32
C ARG A 52 5.16 19.94 23.14
N ILE A 53 4.38 18.90 22.85
CA ILE A 53 4.51 17.61 23.56
C ILE A 53 5.89 17.00 23.30
N GLN A 54 6.42 17.09 22.09
CA GLN A 54 7.76 16.60 21.77
C GLN A 54 8.84 17.35 22.58
N GLU A 55 8.73 18.69 22.67
CA GLU A 55 9.63 19.51 23.48
C GLU A 55 9.56 19.15 24.97
N ASP A 56 8.35 18.91 25.50
CA ASP A 56 8.14 18.49 26.89
C ASP A 56 8.76 17.11 27.15
N LEU A 57 8.55 16.15 26.24
CA LEU A 57 9.14 14.81 26.33
C LEU A 57 10.67 14.85 26.20
N HIS A 58 11.20 15.72 25.34
CA HIS A 58 12.63 15.96 25.22
C HIS A 58 13.22 16.54 26.52
N THR A 59 12.54 17.53 27.09
CA THR A 59 12.93 18.17 28.35
C THR A 59 12.89 17.17 29.50
N LEU A 60 11.87 16.30 29.53
CA LEU A 60 11.74 15.24 30.52
C LEU A 60 12.94 14.29 30.45
N ASN A 61 13.32 13.85 29.25
CA ASN A 61 14.51 13.01 29.05
C ASN A 61 15.78 13.71 29.53
N CYS A 62 16.01 14.96 29.12
CA CYS A 62 17.20 15.71 29.50
C CYS A 62 17.32 15.93 31.02
N ARG A 63 16.21 16.16 31.72
CA ARG A 63 16.21 16.50 33.16
C ARG A 63 16.21 15.30 34.09
N SER A 64 15.62 14.18 33.66
CA SER A 64 15.37 13.03 34.54
C SER A 64 15.91 11.71 34.00
N GLY A 65 16.43 11.69 32.77
CA GLY A 65 16.83 10.47 32.08
C GLY A 65 15.66 9.57 31.69
N ILE A 66 14.41 10.04 31.80
CA ILE A 66 13.24 9.26 31.42
C ILE A 66 13.19 9.13 29.90
N GLU A 67 13.17 7.88 29.44
CA GLU A 67 13.03 7.52 28.04
C GLU A 67 11.54 7.40 27.67
N SER A 68 11.16 8.05 26.58
CA SER A 68 9.79 8.09 26.05
C SER A 68 9.74 7.92 24.54
N ALA A 69 8.62 7.39 24.06
CA ALA A 69 8.23 7.35 22.65
C ALA A 69 6.80 7.87 22.50
N LEU A 70 6.55 8.59 21.42
CA LEU A 70 5.24 9.15 21.08
C LEU A 70 4.88 8.72 19.65
N PHE A 71 3.71 8.12 19.50
CA PHE A 71 3.12 7.77 18.21
C PHE A 71 1.83 8.57 18.05
N VAL A 72 1.70 9.28 16.93
CA VAL A 72 0.52 10.09 16.62
C VAL A 72 0.01 9.69 15.24
N SER A 73 -1.25 9.27 15.20
CA SER A 73 -1.96 8.85 14.00
C SER A 73 -3.37 9.44 14.04
N HIS A 74 -3.97 9.70 12.87
CA HIS A 74 -5.30 10.29 12.78
C HIS A 74 -6.36 9.27 12.37
N SER A 75 -7.62 9.55 12.74
CA SER A 75 -8.78 8.69 12.47
C SER A 75 -9.60 9.09 11.24
N SER A 76 -9.24 10.18 10.57
CA SER A 76 -9.96 10.70 9.39
C SER A 76 -9.07 10.69 8.16
N GLN A 77 -9.59 10.25 7.02
CA GLN A 77 -8.85 10.20 5.74
C GLN A 77 -8.57 11.57 5.12
N ASP A 78 -9.26 12.63 5.59
CA ASP A 78 -9.17 13.99 5.03
C ASP A 78 -8.03 14.81 5.63
N HIS A 79 -7.24 14.24 6.55
CA HIS A 79 -6.11 14.91 7.16
C HIS A 79 -4.83 14.70 6.35
N HIS A 80 -4.17 15.80 5.97
CA HIS A 80 -2.88 15.78 5.28
C HIS A 80 -1.68 15.44 6.20
N TYR A 81 -1.93 14.92 7.41
CA TYR A 81 -0.87 14.60 8.36
C TYR A 81 -0.27 13.24 8.01
N LYS A 82 1.06 13.10 8.07
CA LYS A 82 1.68 11.77 8.07
C LYS A 82 1.75 11.28 9.52
N PRO A 83 1.50 10.00 9.79
CA PRO A 83 1.78 9.41 11.11
C PRO A 83 3.15 9.83 11.60
N LEU A 84 3.17 10.32 12.84
CA LEU A 84 4.37 10.83 13.46
C LEU A 84 4.84 9.83 14.51
N ALA A 85 6.13 9.51 14.47
CA ALA A 85 6.82 8.81 15.53
C ALA A 85 7.93 9.70 16.07
N TYR A 86 7.95 9.91 17.39
CA TYR A 86 9.02 10.56 18.10
C TYR A 86 9.60 9.61 19.14
N CYS A 87 10.92 9.57 19.24
CA CYS A 87 11.65 8.85 20.28
C CYS A 87 12.61 9.84 20.92
N SER A 88 12.62 9.87 22.25
CA SER A 88 13.53 10.74 23.02
C SER A 88 15.01 10.37 22.82
N SER A 89 15.32 9.10 22.55
CA SER A 89 16.68 8.64 22.23
C SER A 89 16.72 7.57 21.14
N ASN A 90 17.91 7.36 20.58
CA ASN A 90 18.17 6.28 19.63
C ASN A 90 18.05 4.89 20.26
N THR A 91 18.24 4.78 21.57
CA THR A 91 18.09 3.52 22.31
C THR A 91 16.63 3.05 22.27
N VAL A 92 15.69 3.98 22.48
CA VAL A 92 14.25 3.71 22.37
C VAL A 92 13.87 3.33 20.94
N ALA A 93 14.40 4.04 19.93
CA ALA A 93 14.17 3.68 18.54
C ALA A 93 14.70 2.26 18.23
N SER A 94 15.88 1.93 18.74
CA SER A 94 16.51 0.60 18.57
C SER A 94 15.73 -0.50 19.29
N PHE A 95 15.12 -0.22 20.44
CA PHE A 95 14.22 -1.15 21.12
C PHE A 95 13.08 -1.59 20.20
N PHE A 96 12.42 -0.64 19.53
CA PHE A 96 11.35 -0.97 18.60
C PHE A 96 11.85 -1.80 17.41
N THR A 97 12.99 -1.42 16.81
CA THR A 97 13.57 -2.20 15.71
C THR A 97 14.02 -3.59 16.13
N PHE A 98 14.53 -3.77 17.34
CA PHE A 98 14.98 -5.07 17.82
C PHE A 98 13.82 -6.01 18.12
N PHE A 99 12.81 -5.55 18.88
CA PHE A 99 11.69 -6.37 19.34
C PHE A 99 10.58 -6.51 18.31
N PHE A 100 10.23 -5.44 17.60
CA PHE A 100 9.13 -5.43 16.63
C PHE A 100 9.61 -5.63 15.19
N LYS A 101 10.93 -5.71 14.96
CA LYS A 101 11.54 -5.83 13.62
C LYS A 101 11.14 -4.71 12.66
N GLU A 102 10.73 -3.57 13.21
CA GLU A 102 10.17 -2.45 12.48
C GLU A 102 10.72 -1.12 13.00
N SER A 103 10.78 -0.12 12.12
CA SER A 103 11.15 1.24 12.54
C SER A 103 9.97 1.94 13.24
N PRO A 104 10.21 2.82 14.23
CA PRO A 104 9.11 3.57 14.86
C PRO A 104 8.20 4.31 13.86
N PRO A 105 8.71 4.97 12.80
CA PRO A 105 7.84 5.56 11.78
C PRO A 105 6.92 4.55 11.08
N ASN A 106 7.41 3.32 10.81
CA ASN A 106 6.58 2.27 10.23
C ASN A 106 5.51 1.80 11.21
N LEU A 107 5.83 1.68 12.50
CA LEU A 107 4.84 1.35 13.53
C LEU A 107 3.76 2.42 13.64
N ALA A 108 4.10 3.71 13.51
CA ALA A 108 3.10 4.79 13.44
C ALA A 108 2.15 4.61 12.24
N CYS A 109 2.68 4.24 11.07
CA CYS A 109 1.87 3.92 9.90
C CYS A 109 0.98 2.69 10.12
N GLN A 110 1.47 1.64 10.78
CA GLN A 110 0.68 0.46 11.10
C GLN A 110 -0.45 0.80 12.08
N MET A 111 -0.16 1.63 13.09
CA MET A 111 -1.15 2.13 14.04
C MET A 111 -2.23 2.95 13.34
N GLU A 112 -1.86 3.81 12.40
CA GLU A 112 -2.84 4.54 11.58
C GLU A 112 -3.69 3.61 10.72
N GLY A 113 -3.07 2.66 10.04
CA GLY A 113 -3.78 1.64 9.27
C GLY A 113 -4.82 0.93 10.14
N TYR A 114 -4.43 0.55 11.36
CA TYR A 114 -5.33 -0.06 12.33
C TYR A 114 -6.47 0.86 12.76
N ILE A 115 -6.19 2.14 13.03
CA ILE A 115 -7.21 3.11 13.44
C ILE A 115 -8.24 3.33 12.32
N LEU A 116 -7.81 3.39 11.05
CA LEU A 116 -8.69 3.66 9.92
C LEU A 116 -9.47 2.43 9.45
N LEU A 117 -8.87 1.24 9.50
CA LEU A 117 -9.38 0.04 8.82
C LEU A 117 -9.44 -1.20 9.73
N GLY A 118 -9.12 -1.07 11.02
CA GLY A 118 -9.07 -2.19 11.97
C GLY A 118 -7.92 -3.16 11.67
N VAL A 119 -8.10 -4.43 12.04
CA VAL A 119 -7.07 -5.49 11.89
C VAL A 119 -6.55 -5.59 10.45
N ASP A 120 -7.40 -5.37 9.45
CA ASP A 120 -7.04 -5.40 8.04
C ASP A 120 -6.09 -4.27 7.61
N GLY A 121 -6.02 -3.17 8.37
CA GLY A 121 -5.11 -2.05 8.12
C GLY A 121 -3.71 -2.23 8.69
N ALA A 122 -3.55 -2.97 9.79
CA ALA A 122 -2.24 -3.25 10.41
C ALA A 122 -1.38 -4.20 9.56
N VAL A 123 -2.01 -5.10 8.80
CA VAL A 123 -1.34 -6.17 8.02
C VAL A 123 -0.73 -5.65 6.70
N ARG A 124 -1.08 -4.44 6.26
CA ARG A 124 -0.80 -3.97 4.88
C ARG A 124 0.64 -3.55 4.57
N LYS A 125 1.61 -3.56 5.50
CA LYS A 125 2.93 -2.93 5.22
C LYS A 125 4.22 -3.67 5.57
N HIS A 126 4.19 -4.92 6.02
CA HIS A 126 5.42 -5.72 6.10
C HIS A 126 5.38 -6.78 5.00
N THR A 127 6.13 -6.58 3.90
CA THR A 127 6.36 -7.57 2.81
C THR A 127 5.18 -8.07 1.96
N ASN A 128 3.93 -7.88 2.37
CA ASN A 128 2.77 -8.50 1.71
C ASN A 128 2.23 -7.77 0.48
N GLY A 129 2.55 -6.49 0.25
CA GLY A 129 2.00 -5.77 -0.90
C GLY A 129 2.39 -6.36 -2.26
N ILE A 130 3.64 -6.79 -2.42
CA ILE A 130 4.11 -7.44 -3.65
C ILE A 130 3.65 -8.91 -3.69
N MET A 131 3.66 -9.62 -2.56
CA MET A 131 3.22 -11.01 -2.49
C MET A 131 1.72 -11.16 -2.76
N GLU A 132 0.91 -10.23 -2.25
CA GLU A 132 -0.53 -10.17 -2.49
C GLU A 132 -0.81 -9.74 -3.93
N LEU A 133 -0.09 -8.73 -4.46
CA LEU A 133 -0.20 -8.35 -5.86
C LEU A 133 0.23 -9.50 -6.80
N LYS A 134 1.27 -10.27 -6.42
CA LYS A 134 1.69 -11.52 -7.09
C LYS A 134 0.56 -12.53 -7.08
N LYS A 135 -0.02 -12.80 -5.92
CA LYS A 135 -1.10 -13.77 -5.73
C LYS A 135 -2.35 -13.37 -6.51
N GLN A 136 -2.73 -12.09 -6.48
CA GLN A 136 -3.86 -11.57 -7.22
C GLN A 136 -3.64 -11.66 -8.73
N THR A 137 -2.47 -11.25 -9.22
CA THR A 137 -2.12 -11.35 -10.65
C THR A 137 -2.14 -12.81 -11.12
N LEU A 138 -1.56 -13.74 -10.33
CA LEU A 138 -1.59 -15.17 -10.63
C LEU A 138 -3.02 -15.74 -10.64
N ASN A 139 -3.85 -15.36 -9.67
CA ASN A 139 -5.25 -15.79 -9.61
C ASN A 139 -6.07 -15.26 -10.79
N THR A 140 -5.84 -14.02 -11.22
CA THR A 140 -6.49 -13.46 -12.41
C THR A 140 -6.09 -14.23 -13.66
N LEU A 141 -4.78 -14.47 -13.86
CA LEU A 141 -4.26 -15.27 -14.98
C LEU A 141 -4.82 -16.70 -14.99
N ALA A 142 -4.77 -17.39 -13.84
CA ALA A 142 -5.29 -18.74 -13.71
C ALA A 142 -6.81 -18.79 -13.91
N GLY A 143 -7.55 -17.83 -13.36
CA GLY A 143 -9.00 -17.72 -13.52
C GLY A 143 -9.42 -17.51 -14.97
N GLU A 144 -8.66 -16.73 -15.74
CA GLU A 144 -8.90 -16.61 -17.18
C GLU A 144 -8.51 -17.86 -17.97
N ALA A 145 -7.40 -18.51 -17.63
CA ALA A 145 -6.96 -19.74 -18.28
C ALA A 145 -7.93 -20.92 -18.06
N VAL A 146 -8.56 -21.01 -16.88
CA VAL A 146 -9.60 -22.00 -16.57
C VAL A 146 -10.81 -21.88 -17.51
N LYS A 147 -11.15 -20.67 -17.99
CA LYS A 147 -12.23 -20.48 -18.98
C LYS A 147 -11.98 -21.23 -20.29
N PHE A 148 -10.72 -21.61 -20.55
CA PHE A 148 -10.30 -22.35 -21.73
C PHE A 148 -9.89 -23.80 -21.42
N ASN A 149 -10.29 -24.36 -20.27
CA ASN A 149 -9.97 -25.72 -19.82
C ASN A 149 -8.47 -26.02 -19.63
N VAL A 150 -7.67 -24.98 -19.38
CA VAL A 150 -6.25 -25.16 -19.02
C VAL A 150 -6.15 -25.45 -17.52
N SER A 151 -5.84 -26.70 -17.17
CA SER A 151 -5.73 -27.14 -15.76
C SER A 151 -4.49 -26.62 -15.04
N GLN A 152 -3.41 -26.35 -15.76
CA GLN A 152 -2.14 -25.87 -15.21
C GLN A 152 -1.49 -24.94 -16.22
N MET A 153 -1.07 -23.76 -15.76
CA MET A 153 -0.50 -22.74 -16.64
C MET A 153 1.01 -22.95 -16.78
N TYR A 154 1.46 -23.24 -18.01
CA TYR A 154 2.87 -23.39 -18.35
C TYR A 154 3.39 -22.10 -18.98
N TYR A 155 4.32 -21.43 -18.33
CA TYR A 155 4.89 -20.16 -18.83
C TYR A 155 6.19 -20.39 -19.60
N SER A 156 6.99 -21.38 -19.21
CA SER A 156 8.08 -21.93 -20.02
C SER A 156 7.48 -22.87 -21.08
N ASN A 157 7.88 -22.71 -22.35
CA ASN A 157 7.34 -23.46 -23.49
C ASN A 157 5.80 -23.37 -23.58
N PHE A 158 5.25 -22.16 -23.38
CA PHE A 158 3.81 -21.89 -23.49
C PHE A 158 3.26 -22.35 -24.84
N ASP A 159 4.01 -22.10 -25.92
CA ASP A 159 3.63 -22.45 -27.29
C ASP A 159 3.38 -23.95 -27.46
N GLU A 160 4.30 -24.80 -26.98
CA GLU A 160 4.21 -26.26 -27.10
C GLU A 160 3.12 -26.87 -26.20
N ASN A 161 2.96 -26.33 -25.00
CA ASN A 161 2.11 -26.95 -23.97
C ASN A 161 0.69 -26.40 -23.94
N ILE A 162 0.50 -25.14 -24.36
CA ILE A 162 -0.79 -24.45 -24.33
C ILE A 162 -1.27 -24.13 -25.74
N THR A 163 -0.46 -23.47 -26.57
CA THR A 163 -0.91 -23.04 -27.91
C THR A 163 -1.20 -24.24 -28.82
N THR A 164 -0.32 -25.23 -28.92
CA THR A 164 -0.55 -26.43 -29.74
C THR A 164 -1.74 -27.27 -29.27
N LYS A 165 -2.00 -27.35 -27.96
CA LYS A 165 -3.06 -28.23 -27.41
C LYS A 165 -4.43 -27.59 -27.35
N TYR A 166 -4.49 -26.29 -27.07
CA TYR A 166 -5.74 -25.58 -26.79
C TYR A 166 -6.03 -24.46 -27.81
N GLY A 167 -5.08 -24.12 -28.69
CA GLY A 167 -5.20 -23.02 -29.63
C GLY A 167 -5.28 -21.66 -28.96
N ILE A 168 -4.60 -21.48 -27.83
CA ILE A 168 -4.65 -20.24 -27.04
C ILE A 168 -3.35 -19.46 -27.23
N LYS A 169 -3.47 -18.16 -27.54
CA LYS A 169 -2.37 -17.21 -27.59
C LYS A 169 -2.60 -16.06 -26.63
N VAL A 170 -1.54 -15.53 -26.04
CA VAL A 170 -1.60 -14.30 -25.23
C VAL A 170 -1.41 -13.11 -26.13
N ILE A 171 -2.34 -12.16 -26.09
CA ILE A 171 -2.25 -10.90 -26.83
C ILE A 171 -2.07 -9.76 -25.84
N GLY A 172 -1.22 -8.78 -26.17
CA GLY A 172 -1.06 -7.56 -25.37
C GLY A 172 -0.21 -7.71 -24.11
N TRP A 173 0.67 -8.73 -24.07
CA TRP A 173 1.59 -8.89 -22.95
C TRP A 173 2.56 -7.71 -22.86
N PRO A 174 2.69 -7.04 -21.70
CA PRO A 174 3.41 -5.77 -21.60
C PRO A 174 4.92 -5.90 -21.43
N LEU A 175 5.45 -7.12 -21.25
CA LEU A 175 6.87 -7.36 -21.03
C LEU A 175 7.52 -7.97 -22.27
N ASN A 176 8.85 -7.82 -22.40
CA ASN A 176 9.61 -8.32 -23.55
C ASN A 176 9.58 -9.85 -23.68
N LYS A 177 9.34 -10.57 -22.58
CA LYS A 177 9.24 -12.04 -22.56
C LYS A 177 8.01 -12.45 -21.77
N PHE A 178 7.35 -13.50 -22.26
CA PHE A 178 6.29 -14.16 -21.50
C PHE A 178 6.94 -14.97 -20.38
N CYS A 179 6.64 -14.62 -19.13
CA CYS A 179 7.29 -15.19 -17.97
C CYS A 179 6.30 -15.41 -16.83
N LEU A 180 6.69 -16.28 -15.89
CA LEU A 180 5.97 -16.42 -14.63
C LEU A 180 5.96 -15.06 -13.92
N PRO A 181 4.79 -14.58 -13.46
CA PRO A 181 4.73 -13.41 -12.60
C PRO A 181 5.62 -13.58 -11.36
N GLY A 182 5.84 -14.81 -10.89
CA GLY A 182 6.74 -15.11 -9.77
C GLY A 182 8.21 -14.69 -10.00
N ASP A 183 8.68 -14.74 -11.24
CA ASP A 183 10.07 -14.45 -11.66
C ASP A 183 10.35 -12.95 -11.80
N LEU A 184 9.30 -12.12 -11.79
CA LEU A 184 9.45 -10.68 -11.81
C LEU A 184 10.00 -10.18 -10.47
N THR A 185 11.04 -9.35 -10.57
CA THR A 185 11.75 -8.79 -9.40
C THR A 185 11.40 -7.33 -9.17
N SER A 186 10.86 -6.62 -10.18
CA SER A 186 10.53 -5.21 -10.09
C SER A 186 9.05 -4.97 -9.78
N ARG A 187 8.78 -4.09 -8.81
CA ARG A 187 7.42 -3.63 -8.47
C ARG A 187 6.73 -2.94 -9.65
N VAL A 188 7.48 -2.24 -10.50
CA VAL A 188 6.94 -1.56 -11.68
C VAL A 188 6.41 -2.56 -12.70
N GLU A 189 7.13 -3.68 -12.90
CA GLU A 189 6.71 -4.76 -13.79
C GLU A 189 5.43 -5.42 -13.30
N PHE A 190 5.27 -5.62 -11.98
CA PHE A 190 4.02 -6.12 -11.41
C PHE A 190 2.83 -5.19 -11.61
N LEU A 191 3.01 -3.89 -11.37
CA LEU A 191 1.94 -2.91 -11.54
C LEU A 191 1.52 -2.82 -13.00
N LEU A 192 2.49 -2.84 -13.93
CA LEU A 192 2.23 -2.84 -15.36
C LEU A 192 1.47 -4.11 -15.79
N LEU A 193 1.89 -5.26 -15.29
CA LEU A 193 1.23 -6.52 -15.58
C LEU A 193 -0.19 -6.55 -14.99
N TYR A 194 -0.37 -6.19 -13.73
CA TYR A 194 -1.69 -6.17 -13.09
C TYR A 194 -2.66 -5.25 -13.84
N HIS A 195 -2.27 -4.00 -14.11
CA HIS A 195 -3.16 -3.03 -14.76
C HIS A 195 -3.48 -3.37 -16.22
N THR A 196 -2.56 -3.99 -16.96
CA THR A 196 -2.82 -4.37 -18.36
C THR A 196 -3.80 -5.53 -18.49
N TRP A 197 -3.80 -6.47 -17.54
CA TRP A 197 -4.81 -7.52 -17.46
C TRP A 197 -6.15 -7.00 -16.92
N GLU A 198 -6.12 -6.16 -15.89
CA GLU A 198 -7.32 -5.52 -15.32
C GLU A 198 -8.05 -4.63 -16.35
N SER A 199 -7.30 -3.88 -17.16
CA SER A 199 -7.86 -3.03 -18.22
C SER A 199 -8.26 -3.82 -19.47
N GLY A 200 -7.99 -5.13 -19.53
CA GLY A 200 -8.22 -5.98 -20.69
C GLY A 200 -7.31 -5.70 -21.90
N MET A 201 -6.21 -4.96 -21.71
CA MET A 201 -5.19 -4.77 -22.75
C MET A 201 -4.43 -6.08 -23.01
N ALA A 202 -4.17 -6.86 -21.97
CA ALA A 202 -3.66 -8.22 -22.05
C ALA A 202 -4.81 -9.22 -21.86
N ARG A 203 -4.89 -10.25 -22.71
CA ARG A 203 -5.90 -11.32 -22.61
C ARG A 203 -5.46 -12.61 -23.28
N PHE A 204 -6.04 -13.72 -22.84
CA PHE A 204 -6.02 -14.96 -23.61
C PHE A 204 -6.98 -14.87 -24.79
N TYR A 205 -6.48 -15.22 -25.95
CA TYR A 205 -7.24 -15.29 -27.19
C TYR A 205 -7.25 -16.73 -27.69
N LYS A 206 -8.45 -17.27 -27.90
CA LYS A 206 -8.62 -18.57 -28.56
C LYS A 206 -8.59 -18.34 -30.06
N MET A 207 -7.57 -18.88 -30.71
CA MET A 207 -7.41 -18.89 -32.15
C MET A 207 -8.55 -19.66 -32.79
N THR A 208 -8.96 -19.19 -33.96
CA THR A 208 -9.80 -19.96 -34.86
C THR A 208 -9.00 -21.15 -35.44
N PRO A 209 -9.67 -22.20 -35.94
CA PRO A 209 -8.97 -23.35 -36.53
C PRO A 209 -8.00 -22.98 -37.66
N GLN A 210 -8.35 -21.96 -38.44
CA GLN A 210 -7.53 -21.46 -39.54
C GLN A 210 -6.28 -20.72 -39.04
N GLU A 211 -6.42 -19.89 -38.01
CA GLU A 211 -5.27 -19.22 -37.37
C GLU A 211 -4.33 -20.18 -36.66
N LEU A 212 -4.86 -21.30 -36.15
CA LEU A 212 -4.06 -22.36 -35.54
C LEU A 212 -3.23 -23.10 -36.60
N GLU A 213 -3.83 -23.40 -37.75
CA GLU A 213 -3.14 -24.03 -38.89
C GLU A 213 -2.05 -23.11 -39.45
N ASP A 214 -2.33 -21.82 -39.60
CA ASP A 214 -1.34 -20.82 -40.03
C ASP A 214 -0.19 -20.69 -39.02
N TRP A 215 -0.48 -20.76 -37.72
CA TRP A 215 0.52 -20.74 -36.67
C TRP A 215 1.37 -22.02 -36.64
N ASP A 216 0.76 -23.20 -36.77
CA ASP A 216 1.48 -24.48 -36.86
C ASP A 216 2.39 -24.52 -38.09
N ASN A 217 1.94 -24.01 -39.23
CA ASN A 217 2.73 -23.89 -40.45
C ASN A 217 3.92 -22.92 -40.28
N ALA A 218 3.72 -21.80 -39.58
CA ALA A 218 4.81 -20.86 -39.26
C ALA A 218 5.83 -21.48 -38.31
N GLN A 219 5.38 -22.18 -37.26
CA GLN A 219 6.25 -22.88 -36.30
C GLN A 219 7.00 -24.06 -36.94
N PHE A 220 6.39 -24.75 -37.89
CA PHE A 220 7.04 -25.80 -38.66
C PHE A 220 8.12 -25.22 -39.58
N SER A 221 7.82 -24.09 -40.25
CA SER A 221 8.78 -23.39 -41.12
C SER A 221 9.99 -22.85 -40.34
N GLU A 222 9.77 -22.32 -39.14
CA GLU A 222 10.83 -21.82 -38.26
C GLU A 222 11.75 -22.96 -37.78
N ARG A 223 11.16 -24.10 -37.35
CA ARG A 223 11.92 -25.31 -36.98
C ARG A 223 12.72 -25.88 -38.16
N MET A 224 12.15 -25.90 -39.37
CA MET A 224 12.86 -26.34 -40.57
C MET A 224 14.04 -25.42 -40.91
N ARG A 225 13.92 -24.09 -40.74
CA ARG A 225 15.06 -23.16 -40.91
C ARG A 225 16.17 -23.38 -39.89
N GLU A 226 15.83 -23.63 -38.62
CA GLU A 226 16.83 -23.93 -37.59
C GLU A 226 17.56 -25.25 -37.88
N THR A 227 16.87 -26.22 -38.48
CA THR A 227 17.46 -27.52 -38.86
C THR A 227 18.30 -27.43 -40.14
N GLU A 228 18.01 -26.48 -41.04
CA GLU A 228 18.79 -26.23 -42.28
C GLU A 228 20.05 -25.38 -42.05
N MET A 229 20.22 -24.74 -40.89
CA MET A 229 21.43 -23.99 -40.54
C MET A 229 22.59 -24.85 -39.98
N ASP A 230 22.44 -26.18 -39.89
CA ASP A 230 23.57 -27.08 -39.64
C ASP A 230 23.70 -28.21 -40.69
N PRO A 231 24.33 -27.93 -41.85
CA PRO A 231 24.85 -28.97 -42.72
C PRO A 231 26.38 -29.01 -42.62
N GLY A 232 26.91 -29.49 -41.50
CA GLY A 232 28.09 -30.36 -41.44
C GLY A 232 29.48 -29.78 -41.74
N ALA A 233 30.43 -30.14 -40.87
CA ALA A 233 31.76 -30.54 -41.31
C ALA A 233 32.27 -31.74 -40.49
N PRO A 234 32.23 -32.95 -41.07
CA PRO A 234 33.08 -34.06 -40.67
C PRO A 234 34.41 -34.02 -41.44
N GLY A 235 35.51 -34.40 -40.80
CA GLY A 235 36.73 -34.82 -41.51
C GLY A 235 38.00 -34.05 -41.13
N GLY A 236 38.74 -34.60 -40.17
CA GLY A 236 40.16 -34.32 -39.96
C GLY A 236 40.85 -35.60 -39.50
N ILE A 237 41.12 -36.50 -40.44
CA ILE A 237 42.12 -37.56 -40.28
C ILE A 237 43.49 -36.90 -40.52
N ASN A 238 44.44 -37.24 -39.63
CA ASN A 238 45.91 -37.20 -39.67
C ASN A 238 46.61 -36.56 -40.89
N ASP A 239 47.63 -35.74 -40.65
CA ASP A 239 49.05 -36.15 -40.70
C ASP A 239 50.00 -34.94 -40.49
N GLU A 240 51.22 -35.29 -40.06
CA GLU A 240 52.46 -34.51 -39.80
C GLU A 240 52.62 -33.74 -38.46
#